data_AF-A0A952Y146-F1
#
_entry.id   AF-A0A952Y146-F1
#
_cell.length_a   1.000
_cell.length_b   1.000
_cell.length_c   1.000
_cell.angle_alpha   90.00
_cell.angle_beta   90.00
_cell.angle_gamma   90.00
#
_symmetry.space_group_name_H-M   'P 1'
#
loop_
_entity.id
_entity.type
_entity.pdbx_description
1 polymer ?
#
loop_
_entity_poly.entity_id
_entity_poly.type
_entity_poly.pdbx_seq_one_letter_code
_entity_poly.pdbx_strand_id
1 'polypeptide(L)'
;MQPIVTIAIIFLEFVSLLCSLYITYFIWLRWKNEEGAHDPLKLDLAFVAASLLFVALIFASLWGAHRLSADGTILDAASLLGGSFVVAGFLYGGYLRNRWDDDRIRYAVLLWATLWAVIVFFLFVAWHWRDLKPDESALQVINNAAQILGIVIAAAMIVITNHLNSKQQNATAQHKIYQTLELQSVQLFQWECEHPQFAKMFWFAENPPRDELKRHLLRQYICQTLNLFEMAVRFRRQKIVAPEVFGSWVIWMWEVCRAPVFQKLWGGEGGIWTNYVAEFRRIMTRGIEITRESGNEASQRKAFFKFVGELFDCEDVEHWMDISVQDFRQRK
;
A
#
# COMPACT_ATOMS: atom_id res chain seq x y z
N MET A 1 -6.99 46.34 21.64
CA MET A 1 -6.12 45.23 22.11
C MET A 1 -6.91 43.96 22.39
N GLN A 2 -7.95 43.99 23.24
CA GLN A 2 -8.80 42.81 23.54
C GLN A 2 -9.27 41.98 22.33
N PRO A 3 -9.83 42.55 21.24
CA PRO A 3 -10.39 41.74 20.15
C PRO A 3 -9.34 40.91 19.41
N ILE A 4 -8.13 41.43 19.19
CA ILE A 4 -7.06 40.70 18.48
C ILE A 4 -6.57 39.52 19.32
N VAL A 5 -6.40 39.73 20.62
CA VAL A 5 -5.92 38.64 21.49
C VAL A 5 -7.01 37.60 21.71
N THR A 6 -8.29 38.00 21.79
CA THR A 6 -9.42 37.05 21.77
C THR A 6 -9.46 36.22 20.50
N ILE A 7 -9.24 36.83 19.32
CA ILE A 7 -9.17 36.10 18.04
C ILE A 7 -7.99 35.11 18.04
N ALA A 8 -6.82 35.52 18.55
CA ALA A 8 -5.66 34.64 18.65
C ALA A 8 -5.90 33.44 19.59
N ILE A 9 -6.60 33.65 20.72
CA ILE A 9 -7.00 32.57 21.63
C ILE A 9 -7.97 31.61 20.93
N ILE A 10 -9.04 32.12 20.33
CA ILE A 10 -10.03 31.29 19.61
C ILE A 10 -9.35 30.47 18.51
N PHE A 11 -8.40 31.06 17.80
CA PHE A 11 -7.62 30.37 16.78
C PHE A 11 -6.75 29.25 17.39
N LEU A 12 -6.03 29.53 18.48
CA LEU A 12 -5.22 28.53 19.18
C LEU A 12 -6.08 27.40 19.78
N GLU A 13 -7.26 27.71 20.30
CA GLU A 13 -8.24 26.72 20.77
C GLU A 13 -8.71 25.80 19.63
N PHE A 14 -9.06 26.39 18.49
CA PHE A 14 -9.48 25.63 17.32
C PHE A 14 -8.37 24.71 16.80
N VAL A 15 -7.15 25.22 16.72
CA VAL A 15 -5.97 24.44 16.31
C VAL A 15 -5.69 23.30 17.31
N SER A 16 -5.82 23.56 18.61
CA SER A 16 -5.67 22.55 19.68
C SER A 16 -6.66 21.41 19.55
N LEU A 17 -7.92 21.73 19.27
CA LEU A 17 -8.98 20.75 19.06
C LEU A 17 -8.73 19.93 17.80
N LEU A 18 -8.32 20.55 16.69
CA LEU A 18 -7.97 19.85 15.46
C LEU A 18 -6.81 18.88 15.66
N CYS A 19 -5.74 19.31 16.35
CA CYS A 19 -4.61 18.45 16.70
C CYS A 19 -5.06 17.25 17.55
N SER A 20 -5.92 17.48 18.53
CA SER A 20 -6.43 16.42 19.41
C SER A 20 -7.31 15.42 18.66
N LEU A 21 -8.21 15.92 17.80
CA LEU A 21 -9.04 15.08 16.93
C LEU A 21 -8.20 14.25 15.96
N TYR A 22 -7.18 14.86 15.35
CA TYR A 22 -6.28 14.17 14.43
C TYR A 22 -5.50 13.05 15.12
N ILE A 23 -4.94 13.31 16.31
CA ILE A 23 -4.24 12.29 17.10
C ILE A 23 -5.19 11.16 17.52
N THR A 24 -6.38 11.50 17.99
CA THR A 24 -7.40 10.53 18.38
C THR A 24 -7.83 9.67 17.18
N TYR A 25 -8.03 10.28 16.01
CA TYR A 25 -8.30 9.57 14.76
C TYR A 25 -7.15 8.63 14.39
N PHE A 26 -5.90 9.06 14.55
CA PHE A 26 -4.74 8.22 14.24
C PHE A 26 -4.63 7.02 15.19
N ILE A 27 -4.89 7.22 16.49
CA ILE A 27 -4.99 6.13 17.48
C ILE A 27 -6.11 5.16 17.06
N TRP A 28 -7.29 5.68 16.72
CA TRP A 28 -8.44 4.87 16.31
C TRP A 28 -8.15 4.08 15.02
N LEU A 29 -7.57 4.71 14.00
CA LEU A 29 -7.23 4.07 12.73
C LEU A 29 -6.21 2.95 12.94
N ARG A 30 -5.26 3.15 13.85
CA ARG A 30 -4.28 2.13 14.21
C ARG A 30 -4.94 0.96 14.93
N TRP A 31 -5.78 1.25 15.93
CA TRP A 31 -6.53 0.22 16.65
C TRP A 31 -7.39 -0.62 15.70
N LYS A 32 -8.10 0.02 14.76
CA LYS A 32 -8.93 -0.67 13.76
C LYS A 32 -8.13 -1.51 12.77
N ASN A 33 -6.94 -1.07 12.35
CA ASN A 33 -6.09 -1.84 11.45
C ASN A 33 -5.48 -3.07 12.14
N GLU A 34 -5.32 -3.05 13.46
CA GLU A 34 -4.80 -4.18 14.24
C GLU A 34 -5.82 -5.31 14.41
N GLU A 35 -7.14 -5.03 14.39
CA GLU A 35 -8.18 -6.07 14.44
C GLU A 35 -8.14 -7.06 13.25
N GLY A 36 -7.45 -6.70 12.15
CA GLY A 36 -7.29 -7.56 10.96
C GLY A 36 -5.90 -8.16 10.77
N ALA A 37 -4.91 -7.82 11.60
CA ALA A 37 -3.54 -8.31 11.45
C ALA A 37 -3.28 -9.51 12.37
N HIS A 38 -2.81 -10.62 11.80
CA HIS A 38 -2.52 -11.86 12.55
C HIS A 38 -1.35 -11.75 13.52
N ASP A 39 -0.57 -10.67 13.44
CA ASP A 39 0.42 -10.30 14.44
C ASP A 39 -0.04 -9.00 15.11
N PRO A 40 -0.48 -9.02 16.38
CA PRO A 40 -0.81 -7.82 17.12
C PRO A 40 0.51 -7.08 17.36
N LEU A 41 0.85 -6.22 16.41
CA LEU A 41 2.04 -5.38 16.43
C LEU A 41 1.89 -4.45 17.62
N LYS A 42 2.40 -4.91 18.79
CA LYS A 42 2.22 -4.34 20.12
C LYS A 42 1.95 -2.86 20.00
N LEU A 43 0.68 -2.47 20.17
CA LEU A 43 0.26 -1.08 20.21
C LEU A 43 1.23 -0.40 21.16
N ASP A 44 2.17 0.33 20.55
CA ASP A 44 3.40 0.71 21.24
C ASP A 44 2.97 1.54 22.44
N LEU A 45 3.08 0.98 23.65
CA LEU A 45 2.49 1.59 24.83
C LEU A 45 3.07 3.00 25.03
N ALA A 46 4.31 3.21 24.58
CA ALA A 46 4.94 4.52 24.53
C ALA A 46 4.24 5.48 23.56
N PHE A 47 3.71 5.00 22.42
CA PHE A 47 2.90 5.81 21.50
C PHE A 47 1.61 6.31 22.13
N VAL A 48 0.86 5.39 22.73
CA VAL A 48 -0.43 5.71 23.34
C VAL A 48 -0.21 6.63 24.53
N ALA A 49 0.79 6.34 25.37
CA ALA A 49 1.16 7.18 26.49
C ALA A 49 1.61 8.58 26.03
N ALA A 50 2.47 8.69 25.01
CA ALA A 50 2.90 9.98 24.47
C ALA A 50 1.74 10.77 23.87
N SER A 51 0.83 10.10 23.16
CA SER A 51 -0.35 10.74 22.55
C SER A 51 -1.36 11.20 23.60
N LEU A 52 -1.60 10.40 24.65
CA LEU A 52 -2.46 10.79 25.77
C LEU A 52 -1.85 11.93 26.58
N LEU A 53 -0.54 11.89 26.82
CA LEU A 53 0.18 12.97 27.49
C LEU A 53 0.09 14.27 26.67
N PHE A 54 0.24 14.17 25.35
CA PHE A 54 0.09 15.29 24.43
C PHE A 54 -1.31 15.92 24.52
N VAL A 55 -2.36 15.10 24.47
CA VAL A 55 -3.75 15.58 24.60
C VAL A 55 -3.98 16.20 25.98
N ALA A 56 -3.51 15.56 27.05
CA ALA A 56 -3.63 16.08 28.40
C ALA A 56 -2.92 17.44 28.58
N LEU A 57 -1.72 17.60 27.99
CA LEU A 57 -1.00 18.86 27.98
C LEU A 57 -1.80 19.94 27.26
N ILE A 58 -2.35 19.65 26.08
CA ILE A 58 -3.21 20.60 25.35
C ILE A 58 -4.41 21.01 26.21
N PHE A 59 -5.13 20.07 26.81
CA PHE A 59 -6.29 20.38 27.64
C PHE A 59 -5.92 21.23 28.86
N ALA A 60 -4.79 20.93 29.52
CA ALA A 60 -4.30 21.72 30.65
C ALA A 60 -3.95 23.15 30.22
N SER A 61 -3.35 23.32 29.04
CA SER A 61 -3.00 24.63 28.49
C SER A 61 -4.22 25.45 28.09
N LEU A 62 -5.23 24.81 27.48
CA LEU A 62 -6.52 25.46 27.17
C LEU A 62 -7.22 25.92 28.44
N TRP A 63 -7.27 25.05 29.46
CA TRP A 63 -7.85 25.38 30.75
C TRP A 63 -7.12 26.55 31.43
N GLY A 64 -5.79 26.51 31.45
CA GLY A 64 -4.96 27.59 32.00
C GLY A 64 -5.13 28.90 31.23
N ALA A 65 -5.20 28.85 29.91
CA ALA A 65 -5.41 30.01 29.06
C ALA A 65 -6.77 30.67 29.27
N HIS A 66 -7.85 29.88 29.40
CA HIS A 66 -9.17 30.40 29.73
C HIS A 66 -9.18 31.13 31.07
N ARG A 67 -8.52 30.57 32.09
CA ARG A 67 -8.44 31.18 33.42
C ARG A 67 -7.67 32.50 33.38
N LEU A 68 -6.51 32.52 32.75
CA LEU A 68 -5.69 33.74 32.57
C LEU A 68 -6.41 34.80 31.72
N SER A 69 -7.16 34.36 30.71
CA SER A 69 -7.99 35.28 29.91
C SER A 69 -9.12 35.91 30.74
N ALA A 70 -9.71 35.17 31.68
CA ALA A 70 -10.75 35.69 32.57
C ALA A 70 -10.19 36.75 33.54
N ASP A 71 -8.93 36.60 33.94
CA ASP A 71 -8.23 37.54 34.83
C ASP A 71 -7.64 38.76 34.09
N GLY A 72 -7.85 38.87 32.76
CA GLY A 72 -7.38 39.97 31.93
C GLY A 72 -5.91 39.87 31.51
N THR A 73 -5.21 38.79 31.85
CA THR A 73 -3.79 38.53 31.50
C THR A 73 -3.66 37.74 30.20
N ILE A 74 -4.19 38.30 29.12
CA ILE A 74 -4.36 37.60 27.84
C ILE A 74 -3.01 37.22 27.17
N LEU A 75 -1.96 38.00 27.43
CA LEU A 75 -0.60 37.73 26.91
C LEU A 75 0.04 36.50 27.58
N ASP A 76 -0.27 36.27 28.86
CA ASP A 76 0.20 35.10 29.61
C ASP A 76 -0.54 33.84 29.14
N ALA A 77 -1.85 33.97 28.84
CA ALA A 77 -2.64 32.91 28.23
C ALA A 77 -2.06 32.45 26.88
N ALA A 78 -1.72 33.41 26.00
CA ALA A 78 -1.11 33.11 24.70
C ALA A 78 0.29 32.48 24.84
N SER A 79 1.09 32.96 25.80
CA SER A 79 2.43 32.43 26.07
C SER A 79 2.38 31.00 26.63
N LEU A 80 1.42 30.72 27.50
CA LEU A 80 1.17 29.38 28.04
C LEU A 80 0.80 28.41 26.92
N LEU A 81 -0.16 28.78 26.06
CA LEU A 81 -0.55 27.95 24.91
C LEU A 81 0.65 27.70 23.98
N GLY A 82 1.32 28.77 23.53
CA GLY A 82 2.48 28.65 22.63
C GLY A 82 3.59 27.77 23.21
N GLY A 83 3.95 27.97 24.49
CA GLY A 83 4.98 27.18 25.16
C GLY A 83 4.61 25.71 25.31
N SER A 84 3.37 25.41 25.72
CA SER A 84 2.90 24.03 25.86
C SER A 84 2.85 23.30 24.53
N PHE A 85 2.42 23.97 23.46
CA PHE A 85 2.50 23.41 22.12
C PHE A 85 3.96 23.07 21.77
N VAL A 86 4.94 23.94 22.06
CA VAL A 86 6.34 23.72 21.62
C VAL A 86 6.91 22.48 22.30
N VAL A 87 6.66 22.35 23.60
CA VAL A 87 7.02 21.16 24.37
C VAL A 87 6.35 19.92 23.79
N ALA A 88 5.05 19.99 23.53
CA ALA A 88 4.28 18.87 23.02
C ALA A 88 4.75 18.46 21.60
N GLY A 89 5.05 19.43 20.73
CA GLY A 89 5.60 19.23 19.39
C GLY A 89 7.03 18.67 19.40
N PHE A 90 7.86 19.05 20.37
CA PHE A 90 9.21 18.49 20.53
C PHE A 90 9.16 17.03 21.02
N LEU A 91 8.32 16.74 22.03
CA LEU A 91 8.11 15.39 22.54
C LEU A 91 7.53 14.46 21.47
N TYR A 92 6.54 14.94 20.72
CA TYR A 92 5.93 14.18 19.63
C TYR A 92 6.86 14.09 18.41
N GLY A 93 7.62 15.15 18.09
CA GLY A 93 8.56 15.19 16.98
C GLY A 93 9.72 14.20 17.14
N GLY A 94 10.28 14.07 18.35
CA GLY A 94 11.29 13.06 18.65
C GLY A 94 10.77 11.63 18.42
N TYR A 95 9.49 11.40 18.73
CA TYR A 95 8.82 10.14 18.45
C TYR A 95 8.59 9.90 16.95
N LEU A 96 8.05 10.89 16.22
CA LEU A 96 7.77 10.77 14.79
C LEU A 96 9.05 10.60 13.96
N ARG A 97 10.17 11.19 14.40
CA ARG A 97 11.48 11.05 13.74
C ARG A 97 11.92 9.59 13.63
N ASN A 98 11.66 8.78 14.66
CA ASN A 98 12.01 7.36 14.65
C ASN A 98 11.12 6.51 13.74
N ARG A 99 10.10 7.12 13.12
CA ARG A 99 9.16 6.46 12.21
C ARG A 99 9.00 7.20 10.90
N TRP A 100 10.04 7.91 10.49
CA TRP A 100 10.06 8.67 9.25
C TRP A 100 9.85 7.80 8.01
N ASP A 101 10.01 6.48 8.09
CA ASP A 101 9.82 5.59 6.93
C ASP A 101 8.36 5.34 6.56
N ASP A 102 7.40 5.64 7.45
CA ASP A 102 5.98 5.58 7.12
C ASP A 102 5.53 6.88 6.43
N ASP A 103 5.12 6.78 5.17
CA ASP A 103 4.62 7.92 4.40
C ASP A 103 3.46 8.65 5.09
N ARG A 104 2.60 7.94 5.85
CA ARG A 104 1.50 8.57 6.61
C ARG A 104 2.05 9.51 7.68
N ILE A 105 3.12 9.08 8.34
CA ILE A 105 3.81 9.87 9.37
C ILE A 105 4.52 11.07 8.73
N ARG A 106 5.13 10.92 7.55
CA ARG A 106 5.71 12.05 6.82
C ARG A 106 4.67 13.14 6.52
N TYR A 107 3.49 12.76 6.05
CA TYR A 107 2.40 13.72 5.79
C TYR A 107 1.87 14.36 7.07
N ALA A 108 1.73 13.59 8.15
CA ALA A 108 1.38 14.11 9.46
C ALA A 108 2.40 15.15 9.92
N VAL A 109 3.70 14.84 9.83
CA VAL A 109 4.78 15.77 10.19
C VAL A 109 4.75 17.03 9.33
N LEU A 110 4.56 16.91 8.01
CA LEU A 110 4.47 18.07 7.11
C LEU A 110 3.29 18.97 7.45
N LEU A 111 2.12 18.39 7.73
CA LEU A 111 0.93 19.13 8.15
C LEU A 111 1.17 19.82 9.49
N TRP A 112 1.79 19.11 10.44
CA TRP A 112 2.23 19.66 11.72
C TRP A 112 3.22 20.81 11.55
N ALA A 113 4.25 20.67 10.74
CA ALA A 113 5.26 21.71 10.48
C ALA A 113 4.63 22.96 9.84
N THR A 114 3.67 22.77 8.94
CA THR A 114 2.93 23.86 8.30
C THR A 114 2.07 24.60 9.32
N LEU A 115 1.35 23.86 10.16
CA LEU A 115 0.56 24.42 11.26
C LEU A 115 1.44 25.18 12.25
N TRP A 116 2.63 24.66 12.54
CA TRP A 116 3.63 25.30 13.39
C TRP A 116 4.12 26.63 12.85
N ALA A 117 4.51 26.67 11.57
CA ALA A 117 4.95 27.89 10.92
C ALA A 117 3.88 28.99 11.01
N VAL A 118 2.61 28.58 10.90
CA VAL A 118 1.45 29.47 10.98
C VAL A 118 1.23 29.99 12.40
N ILE A 119 1.22 29.12 13.41
CA ILE A 119 1.08 29.55 14.81
C ILE A 119 2.18 30.54 15.19
N VAL A 120 3.43 30.22 14.85
CA VAL A 120 4.59 31.09 15.12
C VAL A 120 4.44 32.43 14.42
N PHE A 121 3.98 32.44 13.16
CA PHE A 121 3.69 33.67 12.43
C PHE A 121 2.63 34.53 13.14
N PHE A 122 1.51 33.96 13.57
CA PHE A 122 0.46 34.70 14.28
C PHE A 122 0.91 35.20 15.65
N LEU A 123 1.66 34.40 16.41
CA LEU A 123 2.23 34.83 17.69
C LEU A 123 3.24 35.97 17.50
N PHE A 124 4.07 35.89 16.45
CA PHE A 124 5.02 36.94 16.11
C PHE A 124 4.28 38.24 15.74
N VAL A 125 3.25 38.17 14.90
CA VAL A 125 2.40 39.31 14.55
C VAL A 125 1.75 39.90 15.81
N ALA A 126 1.16 39.07 16.67
CA ALA A 126 0.52 39.52 17.91
C ALA A 126 1.50 40.20 18.87
N TRP A 127 2.73 39.68 18.97
CA TRP A 127 3.79 40.26 19.81
C TRP A 127 4.26 41.61 19.28
N HIS A 128 4.50 41.72 17.97
CA HIS A 128 4.96 42.96 17.36
C HIS A 128 3.88 44.05 17.35
N TRP A 129 2.61 43.66 17.35
CA TRP A 129 1.47 44.59 17.38
C TRP A 129 1.08 45.05 18.80
N ARG A 130 1.80 44.64 19.84
CA ARG A 130 1.47 44.95 21.24
C ARG A 130 1.32 46.44 21.52
N ASP A 131 2.11 47.27 20.83
CA ASP A 131 2.18 48.72 21.09
C ASP A 131 1.37 49.57 20.09
N LEU A 132 0.77 48.94 19.07
CA LEU A 132 0.00 49.63 18.02
C LEU A 132 -1.49 49.61 18.36
N LYS A 133 -2.13 50.79 18.38
CA LYS A 133 -3.60 50.88 18.38
C LYS A 133 -4.09 50.28 17.05
N PRO A 134 -4.83 49.17 17.05
CA PRO A 134 -5.26 48.56 15.81
C PRO A 134 -6.27 49.49 15.15
N ASP A 135 -5.92 50.01 13.98
CA ASP A 135 -6.87 50.66 13.10
C ASP A 135 -7.64 49.61 12.27
N GLU A 136 -8.59 50.04 11.46
CA GLU A 136 -9.36 49.14 10.58
C GLU A 136 -8.46 48.38 9.58
N SER A 137 -7.34 48.98 9.17
CA SER A 137 -6.39 48.34 8.24
C SER A 137 -5.72 47.11 8.85
N ALA A 138 -5.39 47.15 10.15
CA ALA A 138 -4.82 46.02 10.89
C ALA A 138 -5.76 44.81 10.93
N LEU A 139 -7.05 45.06 11.19
CA LEU A 139 -8.08 44.01 11.20
C LEU A 139 -8.26 43.37 9.82
N GLN A 140 -8.17 44.18 8.76
CA GLN A 140 -8.26 43.69 7.39
C GLN A 140 -7.08 42.79 7.02
N VAL A 141 -5.85 43.14 7.42
CA VAL A 141 -4.66 42.31 7.20
C VAL A 141 -4.78 40.95 7.91
N ILE A 142 -5.26 40.94 9.16
CA ILE A 142 -5.47 39.69 9.92
C ILE A 142 -6.53 38.81 9.24
N ASN A 143 -7.65 39.38 8.82
CA ASN A 143 -8.70 38.64 8.11
C ASN A 143 -8.18 38.04 6.81
N ASN A 144 -7.40 38.79 6.02
CA ASN A 144 -6.80 38.29 4.79
C ASN A 144 -5.79 37.17 5.05
N ALA A 145 -4.95 37.31 6.08
CA ALA A 145 -4.00 36.26 6.48
C ALA A 145 -4.72 34.98 6.92
N ALA A 146 -5.78 35.09 7.71
CA ALA A 146 -6.60 33.96 8.14
C ALA A 146 -7.28 33.25 6.94
N GLN A 147 -7.77 34.02 5.96
CA GLN A 147 -8.36 33.46 4.74
C GLN A 147 -7.33 32.71 3.89
N ILE A 148 -6.15 33.31 3.65
CA ILE A 148 -5.06 32.67 2.89
C ILE A 148 -4.64 31.37 3.57
N LEU A 149 -4.52 31.39 4.90
CA LEU A 149 -4.22 30.19 5.67
C LEU A 149 -5.28 29.09 5.47
N GLY A 150 -6.56 29.45 5.57
CA GLY A 150 -7.65 28.51 5.36
C GLY A 150 -7.57 27.82 4.00
N ILE A 151 -7.21 28.57 2.95
CA ILE A 151 -6.99 28.04 1.59
C ILE A 151 -5.82 27.05 1.55
N VAL A 152 -4.68 27.40 2.17
CA VAL A 152 -3.48 26.53 2.19
C VAL A 152 -3.76 25.22 2.92
N ILE A 153 -4.44 25.28 4.08
CA ILE A 153 -4.81 24.09 4.85
C ILE A 153 -5.76 23.19 4.03
N ALA A 154 -6.77 23.78 3.37
CA ALA A 154 -7.69 23.04 2.52
C ALA A 154 -6.97 22.35 1.34
N ALA A 155 -6.06 23.05 0.66
CA ALA A 155 -5.28 22.50 -0.43
C ALA A 155 -4.39 21.34 0.02
N ALA A 156 -3.71 21.48 1.17
CA ALA A 156 -2.89 20.42 1.75
C ALA A 156 -3.72 19.18 2.11
N MET A 157 -4.91 19.37 2.69
CA MET A 157 -5.84 18.26 2.97
C MET A 157 -6.24 17.52 1.69
N ILE A 158 -6.58 18.24 0.61
CA ILE A 158 -6.95 17.61 -0.67
C ILE A 158 -5.80 16.76 -1.22
N VAL A 159 -4.55 17.27 -1.19
CA VAL A 159 -3.37 16.54 -1.67
C VAL A 159 -3.15 15.26 -0.85
N ILE A 160 -3.22 15.36 0.48
CA ILE A 160 -3.06 14.21 1.38
C ILE A 160 -4.16 13.18 1.12
N THR A 161 -5.43 13.61 1.06
CA THR A 161 -6.58 12.74 0.79
C THR A 161 -6.45 12.04 -0.56
N ASN A 162 -6.07 12.76 -1.62
CA ASN A 162 -5.87 12.18 -2.95
C ASN A 162 -4.74 11.14 -2.97
N HIS A 163 -3.64 11.41 -2.26
CA HIS A 163 -2.53 10.46 -2.19
C HIS A 163 -2.90 9.18 -1.43
N LEU A 164 -3.58 9.30 -0.29
CA LEU A 164 -4.08 8.16 0.49
C LEU A 164 -5.09 7.34 -0.32
N ASN A 165 -6.04 8.02 -0.98
CA ASN A 165 -7.02 7.38 -1.85
C ASN A 165 -6.35 6.68 -3.04
N SER A 166 -5.30 7.26 -3.63
CA SER A 166 -4.58 6.64 -4.75
C SER A 166 -3.90 5.33 -4.34
N LYS A 167 -3.25 5.28 -3.16
CA LYS A 167 -2.66 4.03 -2.66
C LYS A 167 -3.72 2.96 -2.40
N GLN A 168 -4.83 3.34 -1.78
CA GLN A 168 -5.93 2.42 -1.50
C GLN A 168 -6.58 1.92 -2.80
N GLN A 169 -6.83 2.81 -3.76
CA GLN A 169 -7.34 2.47 -5.08
C GLN A 169 -6.41 1.51 -5.83
N ASN A 170 -5.09 1.73 -5.77
CA ASN A 170 -4.12 0.84 -6.39
C ASN A 170 -4.16 -0.55 -5.76
N ALA A 171 -4.20 -0.66 -4.43
CA ALA A 171 -4.32 -1.94 -3.74
C ALA A 171 -5.65 -2.65 -4.09
N THR A 172 -6.77 -1.93 -4.09
CA THR A 172 -8.07 -2.49 -4.51
C THR A 172 -8.07 -2.92 -5.97
N ALA A 173 -7.44 -2.14 -6.87
CA ALA A 173 -7.31 -2.50 -8.27
C ALA A 173 -6.47 -3.76 -8.45
N GLN A 174 -5.34 -3.88 -7.73
CA GLN A 174 -4.50 -5.07 -7.70
C GLN A 174 -5.28 -6.31 -7.24
N HIS A 175 -6.05 -6.21 -6.15
CA HIS A 175 -6.91 -7.29 -5.68
C HIS A 175 -7.96 -7.69 -6.71
N LYS A 176 -8.64 -6.72 -7.33
CA LYS A 176 -9.65 -6.98 -8.37
C LYS A 176 -9.05 -7.67 -9.60
N ILE A 177 -7.85 -7.25 -10.01
CA ILE A 177 -7.11 -7.85 -11.11
C ILE A 177 -6.79 -9.32 -10.80
N TYR A 178 -6.31 -9.60 -9.58
CA TYR A 178 -6.02 -10.95 -9.15
C TYR A 178 -7.28 -11.84 -9.08
N GLN A 179 -8.35 -11.36 -8.46
CA GLN A 179 -9.64 -12.07 -8.41
C GLN A 179 -10.17 -12.39 -9.80
N THR A 180 -9.96 -11.49 -10.76
CA THR A 180 -10.33 -11.72 -12.16
C THR A 180 -9.52 -12.88 -12.74
N LEU A 181 -8.21 -12.94 -12.50
CA LEU A 181 -7.37 -14.06 -12.94
C LEU A 181 -7.81 -15.39 -12.34
N GLU A 182 -8.10 -15.44 -11.04
CA GLU A 182 -8.64 -16.62 -10.37
C GLU A 182 -9.97 -17.06 -11.01
N LEU A 183 -10.91 -16.13 -11.18
CA LEU A 183 -12.20 -16.44 -11.79
C LEU A 183 -12.06 -16.98 -13.22
N GLN A 184 -11.17 -16.39 -14.02
CA GLN A 184 -10.88 -16.87 -15.38
C GLN A 184 -10.26 -18.28 -15.37
N SER A 185 -9.41 -18.61 -14.39
CA SER A 185 -8.89 -19.98 -14.24
C SER A 185 -9.96 -20.99 -13.86
N VAL A 186 -10.89 -20.60 -12.97
CA VAL A 186 -12.03 -21.46 -12.60
C VAL A 186 -12.91 -21.73 -13.82
N GLN A 187 -13.18 -20.71 -14.65
CA GLN A 187 -13.94 -20.86 -15.89
C GLN A 187 -13.23 -21.82 -16.87
N LEU A 188 -11.90 -21.73 -16.99
CA LEU A 188 -11.13 -22.65 -17.82
C LEU A 188 -11.28 -24.11 -17.34
N PHE A 189 -11.21 -24.34 -16.03
CA PHE A 189 -11.42 -25.69 -15.48
C PHE A 189 -12.83 -26.21 -15.63
N GLN A 190 -13.84 -25.37 -15.40
CA GLN A 190 -15.23 -25.73 -15.66
C GLN A 190 -15.40 -26.14 -17.13
N TRP A 191 -14.80 -25.39 -18.05
CA TRP A 191 -14.80 -25.73 -19.46
C TRP A 191 -14.11 -27.08 -19.74
N GLU A 192 -12.96 -27.37 -19.12
CA GLU A 192 -12.29 -28.67 -19.23
C GLU A 192 -13.17 -29.83 -18.74
N CYS A 193 -13.89 -29.63 -17.63
CA CYS A 193 -14.84 -30.61 -17.10
C CYS A 193 -16.03 -30.83 -18.06
N GLU A 194 -16.53 -29.78 -18.71
CA GLU A 194 -17.61 -29.85 -19.69
C GLU A 194 -17.16 -30.45 -21.03
N HIS A 195 -15.87 -30.36 -21.35
CA HIS A 195 -15.30 -30.80 -22.63
C HIS A 195 -14.12 -31.78 -22.44
N PRO A 196 -14.34 -32.94 -21.79
CA PRO A 196 -13.27 -33.87 -21.41
C PRO A 196 -12.49 -34.42 -22.62
N GLN A 197 -13.08 -34.40 -23.82
CA GLN A 197 -12.39 -34.79 -25.05
C GLN A 197 -11.16 -33.91 -25.35
N PHE A 198 -11.22 -32.61 -25.08
CA PHE A 198 -10.09 -31.70 -25.34
C PHE A 198 -9.04 -31.80 -24.23
N ALA A 199 -9.47 -31.87 -22.96
CA ALA A 199 -8.58 -32.16 -21.85
C ALA A 199 -7.82 -33.47 -22.09
N LYS A 200 -8.52 -34.52 -22.56
CA LYS A 200 -7.88 -35.80 -22.88
C LYS A 200 -6.88 -35.70 -24.02
N MET A 201 -7.22 -34.96 -25.08
CA MET A 201 -6.29 -34.71 -26.19
C MET A 201 -5.07 -33.90 -25.75
N PHE A 202 -5.22 -32.99 -24.81
CA PHE A 202 -4.11 -32.15 -24.35
C PHE A 202 -3.17 -32.91 -23.40
N TRP A 203 -3.73 -33.50 -22.35
CA TRP A 203 -2.97 -34.04 -21.23
C TRP A 203 -2.46 -35.47 -21.45
N PHE A 204 -3.19 -36.28 -22.22
CA PHE A 204 -2.92 -37.72 -22.32
C PHE A 204 -2.57 -38.19 -23.74
N ALA A 205 -2.62 -37.33 -24.76
CA ALA A 205 -2.24 -37.73 -26.11
C ALA A 205 -0.75 -37.49 -26.36
N GLU A 206 -0.14 -38.38 -27.14
CA GLU A 206 1.25 -38.21 -27.58
C GLU A 206 1.38 -37.22 -28.74
N ASN A 207 0.34 -37.07 -29.55
CA ASN A 207 0.37 -36.27 -30.77
C ASN A 207 -0.87 -35.37 -30.87
N PRO A 208 -0.72 -34.15 -31.42
CA PRO A 208 -1.89 -33.33 -31.76
C PRO A 208 -2.78 -34.06 -32.78
N PRO A 209 -4.09 -33.78 -32.79
CA PRO A 209 -5.02 -34.42 -33.72
C PRO A 209 -4.64 -34.13 -35.18
N ARG A 210 -4.91 -35.09 -36.06
CA ARG A 210 -4.69 -34.96 -37.51
C ARG A 210 -5.76 -34.11 -38.18
N ASP A 211 -6.99 -34.20 -37.68
CA ASP A 211 -8.11 -33.37 -38.11
C ASP A 211 -7.82 -31.89 -37.84
N GLU A 212 -7.94 -31.06 -38.88
CA GLU A 212 -7.54 -29.66 -38.85
C GLU A 212 -8.41 -28.83 -37.91
N LEU A 213 -9.73 -29.05 -37.93
CA LEU A 213 -10.66 -28.34 -37.05
C LEU A 213 -10.39 -28.68 -35.58
N LYS A 214 -10.26 -29.96 -35.22
CA LYS A 214 -9.91 -30.36 -33.85
C LYS A 214 -8.56 -29.83 -33.42
N ARG A 215 -7.57 -29.80 -34.32
CA ARG A 215 -6.25 -29.22 -34.04
C ARG A 215 -6.36 -27.72 -33.78
N HIS A 216 -7.16 -27.01 -34.56
CA HIS A 216 -7.42 -25.59 -34.34
C HIS A 216 -8.07 -25.35 -32.98
N LEU A 217 -9.14 -26.08 -32.63
CA LEU A 217 -9.83 -25.95 -31.35
C LEU A 217 -8.91 -26.25 -30.16
N LEU A 218 -8.13 -27.33 -30.25
CA LEU A 218 -7.14 -27.68 -29.23
C LEU A 218 -6.07 -26.60 -29.08
N ARG A 219 -5.60 -26.03 -30.21
CA ARG A 219 -4.66 -24.90 -30.19
C ARG A 219 -5.26 -23.67 -29.50
N GLN A 220 -6.52 -23.33 -29.78
CA GLN A 220 -7.19 -22.19 -29.12
C GLN A 220 -7.31 -22.40 -27.60
N TYR A 221 -7.70 -23.60 -27.18
CA TYR A 221 -7.75 -23.96 -25.77
C TYR A 221 -6.37 -23.80 -25.08
N ILE A 222 -5.31 -24.35 -25.68
CA ILE A 222 -3.94 -24.19 -25.15
C ILE A 222 -3.56 -22.70 -25.09
N CYS A 223 -3.87 -21.92 -26.14
CA CYS A 223 -3.59 -20.50 -26.14
C CYS A 223 -4.31 -19.76 -24.99
N GLN A 224 -5.54 -20.14 -24.65
CA GLN A 224 -6.27 -19.56 -23.51
C GLN A 224 -5.58 -19.87 -22.19
N THR A 225 -5.15 -21.12 -21.96
CA THR A 225 -4.36 -21.51 -20.78
C THR A 225 -3.08 -20.67 -20.68
N LEU A 226 -2.34 -20.54 -21.78
CA LEU A 226 -1.10 -19.79 -21.84
C LEU A 226 -1.30 -18.28 -21.64
N ASN A 227 -2.42 -17.71 -22.08
CA ASN A 227 -2.75 -16.30 -21.82
C ASN A 227 -2.91 -16.05 -20.30
N LEU A 228 -3.52 -16.99 -19.56
CA LEU A 228 -3.61 -16.87 -18.10
C LEU A 228 -2.22 -16.92 -17.44
N PHE A 229 -1.36 -17.82 -17.90
CA PHE A 229 0.02 -17.93 -17.40
C PHE A 229 0.85 -16.69 -17.71
N GLU A 230 0.74 -16.12 -18.92
CA GLU A 230 1.40 -14.88 -19.28
C GLU A 230 0.94 -13.72 -18.38
N MET A 231 -0.36 -13.64 -18.08
CA MET A 231 -0.89 -12.65 -17.15
C MET A 231 -0.35 -12.85 -15.72
N ALA A 232 -0.29 -14.08 -15.22
CA ALA A 232 0.31 -14.40 -13.92
C ALA A 232 1.79 -13.96 -13.86
N VAL A 233 2.57 -14.25 -14.92
CA VAL A 233 3.96 -13.82 -15.08
C VAL A 233 4.10 -12.29 -15.05
N ARG A 234 3.26 -11.59 -15.82
CA ARG A 234 3.25 -10.11 -15.84
C ARG A 234 2.90 -9.52 -14.48
N PHE A 235 1.92 -10.08 -13.77
CA PHE A 235 1.55 -9.62 -12.44
C PHE A 235 2.62 -9.91 -11.40
N ARG A 236 3.35 -11.03 -11.52
CA ARG A 236 4.51 -11.29 -10.67
C ARG A 236 5.61 -10.25 -10.90
N ARG A 237 5.94 -9.95 -12.16
CA ARG A 237 6.93 -8.91 -12.51
C ARG A 237 6.58 -7.55 -11.89
N GLN A 238 5.29 -7.23 -11.84
CA GLN A 238 4.76 -5.99 -11.25
C GLN A 238 4.57 -6.05 -9.73
N LYS A 239 4.97 -7.15 -9.06
CA LYS A 239 4.79 -7.39 -7.62
C LYS A 239 3.33 -7.28 -7.16
N ILE A 240 2.37 -7.59 -8.05
CA ILE A 240 0.93 -7.61 -7.76
C ILE A 240 0.55 -8.94 -7.11
N VAL A 241 1.12 -10.05 -7.58
CA VAL A 241 0.86 -11.40 -7.05
C VAL A 241 1.96 -11.77 -6.06
N ALA A 242 1.53 -12.22 -4.88
CA ALA A 242 2.42 -12.69 -3.82
C ALA A 242 3.25 -13.91 -4.29
N PRO A 243 4.50 -14.08 -3.80
CA PRO A 243 5.36 -15.19 -4.20
C PRO A 243 4.70 -16.55 -4.10
N GLU A 244 3.94 -16.79 -3.03
CA GLU A 244 3.32 -18.08 -2.73
C GLU A 244 2.20 -18.42 -3.69
N VAL A 245 1.41 -17.40 -4.04
CA VAL A 245 0.36 -17.54 -5.03
C VAL A 245 0.99 -17.81 -6.39
N PHE A 246 2.03 -17.05 -6.78
CA PHE A 246 2.71 -17.26 -8.05
C PHE A 246 3.37 -18.64 -8.15
N GLY A 247 3.96 -19.15 -7.05
CA GLY A 247 4.51 -20.50 -6.98
C GLY A 247 3.49 -21.58 -7.36
N SER A 248 2.22 -21.41 -6.99
CA SER A 248 1.16 -22.35 -7.39
C SER A 248 0.89 -22.35 -8.90
N TRP A 249 0.98 -21.19 -9.56
CA TRP A 249 0.89 -21.08 -11.03
C TRP A 249 2.09 -21.72 -11.74
N VAL A 250 3.30 -21.60 -11.17
CA VAL A 250 4.51 -22.19 -11.73
C VAL A 250 4.40 -23.72 -11.78
N ILE A 251 3.68 -24.36 -10.85
CA ILE A 251 3.41 -25.81 -10.91
C ILE A 251 2.68 -26.17 -12.22
N TRP A 252 1.68 -25.39 -12.61
CA TRP A 252 0.86 -25.74 -13.78
C TRP A 252 1.58 -25.40 -15.08
N MET A 253 2.41 -24.35 -15.08
CA MET A 253 3.34 -24.09 -16.19
C MET A 253 4.27 -25.27 -16.40
N TRP A 254 4.79 -25.88 -15.33
CA TRP A 254 5.59 -27.10 -15.39
C TRP A 254 4.82 -28.27 -16.00
N GLU A 255 3.58 -28.51 -15.54
CA GLU A 255 2.72 -29.58 -16.07
C GLU A 255 2.45 -29.40 -17.57
N VAL A 256 2.17 -28.17 -18.02
CA VAL A 256 1.99 -27.86 -19.43
C VAL A 256 3.29 -28.11 -20.22
N CYS A 257 4.46 -27.73 -19.71
CA CYS A 257 5.74 -27.98 -20.36
C CYS A 257 6.00 -29.49 -20.61
N ARG A 258 5.43 -30.36 -19.77
CA ARG A 258 5.54 -31.81 -19.91
C ARG A 258 4.59 -32.42 -20.92
N ALA A 259 3.49 -31.76 -21.26
CA ALA A 259 2.49 -32.31 -22.16
C ALA A 259 3.07 -32.49 -23.58
N PRO A 260 3.14 -33.72 -24.14
CA PRO A 260 3.74 -33.97 -25.45
C PRO A 260 3.11 -33.15 -26.59
N VAL A 261 1.78 -32.97 -26.53
CA VAL A 261 1.04 -32.12 -27.47
C VAL A 261 1.48 -30.67 -27.38
N PHE A 262 1.64 -30.12 -26.17
CA PHE A 262 2.13 -28.76 -25.98
C PHE A 262 3.50 -28.58 -26.60
N GLN A 263 4.44 -29.50 -26.32
CA GLN A 263 5.81 -29.39 -26.85
C GLN A 263 5.85 -29.33 -28.38
N LYS A 264 5.00 -30.11 -29.05
CA LYS A 264 4.89 -30.13 -30.52
C LYS A 264 4.28 -28.85 -31.07
N LEU A 265 3.27 -28.30 -30.39
CA LEU A 265 2.62 -27.06 -30.82
C LEU A 265 3.42 -25.80 -30.46
N TRP A 266 4.24 -25.85 -29.39
CA TRP A 266 5.09 -24.76 -28.97
C TRP A 266 6.17 -24.46 -29.99
N GLY A 267 7.01 -25.44 -30.34
CA GLY A 267 8.16 -25.24 -31.23
C GLY A 267 7.99 -25.67 -32.68
N GLY A 268 6.84 -26.23 -33.06
CA GLY A 268 6.58 -26.72 -34.43
C GLY A 268 6.41 -25.60 -35.47
N GLU A 269 6.14 -26.00 -36.72
CA GLU A 269 5.80 -25.08 -37.80
C GLU A 269 4.56 -24.24 -37.44
N GLY A 270 4.68 -22.91 -37.53
CA GLY A 270 3.65 -21.98 -37.04
C GLY A 270 3.46 -22.01 -35.52
N GLY A 271 4.51 -22.35 -34.76
CA GLY A 271 4.46 -22.56 -33.32
C GLY A 271 3.84 -21.39 -32.53
N ILE A 272 3.04 -21.73 -31.52
CA ILE A 272 2.28 -20.75 -30.72
C ILE A 272 3.17 -19.81 -29.91
N TRP A 273 4.45 -20.16 -29.71
CA TRP A 273 5.41 -19.36 -28.94
C TRP A 273 5.49 -17.90 -29.42
N THR A 274 5.31 -17.66 -30.72
CA THR A 274 5.39 -16.32 -31.34
C THR A 274 4.34 -15.33 -30.84
N ASN A 275 3.24 -15.81 -30.24
CA ASN A 275 2.16 -14.97 -29.73
C ASN A 275 2.47 -14.31 -28.38
N TYR A 276 3.57 -14.69 -27.72
CA TYR A 276 3.83 -14.39 -26.32
C TYR A 276 5.04 -13.46 -26.12
N VAL A 277 5.04 -12.70 -25.03
CA VAL A 277 6.18 -11.83 -24.67
C VAL A 277 7.45 -12.63 -24.42
N ALA A 278 8.61 -12.00 -24.66
CA ALA A 278 9.93 -12.65 -24.59
C ALA A 278 10.19 -13.35 -23.25
N GLU A 279 9.77 -12.74 -22.14
CA GLU A 279 9.92 -13.30 -20.80
C GLU A 279 9.15 -14.61 -20.63
N PHE A 280 7.85 -14.61 -20.94
CA PHE A 280 7.03 -15.82 -20.84
C PHE A 280 7.50 -16.91 -21.82
N ARG A 281 7.92 -16.51 -23.03
CA ARG A 281 8.56 -17.43 -23.98
C ARG A 281 9.78 -18.12 -23.40
N ARG A 282 10.65 -17.37 -22.70
CA ARG A 282 11.85 -17.91 -22.06
C ARG A 282 11.48 -18.96 -21.01
N ILE A 283 10.44 -18.70 -20.21
CA ILE A 283 9.93 -19.64 -19.20
C ILE A 283 9.47 -20.96 -19.84
N MET A 284 8.53 -20.88 -20.78
CA MET A 284 7.95 -22.10 -21.37
C MET A 284 8.98 -22.88 -22.20
N THR A 285 9.85 -22.19 -22.94
CA THR A 285 10.91 -22.83 -23.72
C THR A 285 11.90 -23.54 -22.80
N ARG A 286 12.37 -22.87 -21.74
CA ARG A 286 13.28 -23.50 -20.77
C ARG A 286 12.63 -24.66 -20.03
N GLY A 287 11.34 -24.55 -19.70
CA GLY A 287 10.58 -25.65 -19.11
C GLY A 287 10.58 -26.89 -20.01
N ILE A 288 10.28 -26.73 -21.31
CA ILE A 288 10.34 -27.83 -22.27
C ILE A 288 11.75 -28.43 -22.37
N GLU A 289 12.79 -27.60 -22.41
CA GLU A 289 14.19 -28.10 -22.42
C GLU A 289 14.49 -28.95 -21.18
N ILE A 290 14.14 -28.46 -19.99
CA ILE A 290 14.34 -29.16 -18.72
C ILE A 290 13.62 -30.52 -18.72
N THR A 291 12.42 -30.62 -19.29
CA THR A 291 11.71 -31.92 -19.38
C THR A 291 12.43 -32.96 -20.25
N ARG A 292 13.32 -32.51 -21.14
CA ARG A 292 14.10 -33.37 -22.06
C ARG A 292 15.48 -33.71 -21.52
N GLU A 293 15.95 -33.01 -20.49
CA GLU A 293 17.22 -33.29 -19.83
C GLU A 293 17.17 -34.65 -19.11
N SER A 294 18.30 -35.36 -19.05
CA SER A 294 18.38 -36.63 -18.32
C SER A 294 18.20 -36.40 -16.81
N GLY A 295 17.22 -37.04 -16.20
CA GLY A 295 16.97 -36.94 -14.77
C GLY A 295 15.63 -37.56 -14.38
N ASN A 296 15.37 -37.62 -13.07
CA ASN A 296 14.01 -37.93 -12.59
C ASN A 296 13.14 -36.67 -12.58
N GLU A 297 11.83 -36.87 -12.62
CA GLU A 297 10.84 -35.78 -12.66
C GLU A 297 11.01 -34.79 -11.50
N ALA A 298 11.30 -35.27 -10.29
CA ALA A 298 11.44 -34.41 -9.13
C ALA A 298 12.62 -33.42 -9.29
N SER A 299 13.74 -33.89 -9.83
CA SER A 299 14.93 -33.06 -10.07
C SER A 299 14.68 -32.05 -11.19
N GLN A 300 14.04 -32.47 -12.27
CA GLN A 300 13.67 -31.58 -13.38
C GLN A 300 12.67 -30.50 -12.91
N ARG A 301 11.65 -30.89 -12.14
CA ARG A 301 10.69 -29.96 -11.56
C ARG A 301 11.38 -28.95 -10.66
N LYS A 302 12.26 -29.40 -9.75
CA LYS A 302 13.05 -28.49 -8.89
C LYS A 302 13.90 -27.52 -9.73
N ALA A 303 14.53 -27.99 -10.80
CA ALA A 303 15.32 -27.15 -11.70
C ALA A 303 14.45 -26.08 -12.40
N PHE A 304 13.21 -26.41 -12.77
CA PHE A 304 12.28 -25.45 -13.35
C PHE A 304 11.87 -24.36 -12.35
N PHE A 305 11.53 -24.74 -11.11
CA PHE A 305 11.22 -23.78 -10.05
C PHE A 305 12.40 -22.86 -9.74
N LYS A 306 13.60 -23.42 -9.64
CA LYS A 306 14.82 -22.65 -9.46
C LYS A 306 15.02 -21.61 -10.57
N PHE A 307 14.92 -22.04 -11.83
CA PHE A 307 15.06 -21.13 -12.97
C PHE A 307 14.03 -19.99 -12.95
N VAL A 308 12.76 -20.28 -12.65
CA VAL A 308 11.72 -19.24 -12.56
C VAL A 308 11.97 -18.32 -11.36
N GLY A 309 12.35 -18.86 -10.20
CA GLY A 309 12.71 -18.08 -9.01
C GLY A 309 13.84 -17.09 -9.28
N GLU A 310 14.94 -17.56 -9.89
CA GLU A 310 16.08 -16.72 -10.30
C GLU A 310 15.66 -15.61 -11.29
N LEU A 311 14.76 -15.91 -12.25
CA LEU A 311 14.28 -14.94 -13.23
C LEU A 311 13.50 -13.76 -12.60
N PHE A 312 12.88 -14.00 -11.44
CA PHE A 312 12.09 -13.02 -10.70
C PHE A 312 12.75 -12.53 -9.41
N ASP A 313 14.00 -12.95 -9.12
CA ASP A 313 14.69 -12.66 -7.85
C ASP A 313 13.80 -13.02 -6.64
N CYS A 314 13.33 -14.27 -6.61
CA CYS A 314 12.26 -14.71 -5.73
C CYS A 314 12.59 -16.05 -5.05
N GLU A 315 13.20 -15.96 -3.85
CA GLU A 315 13.65 -17.12 -3.07
C GLU A 315 12.53 -18.12 -2.77
N ASP A 316 11.31 -17.66 -2.48
CA ASP A 316 10.17 -18.55 -2.19
C ASP A 316 9.82 -19.46 -3.36
N VAL A 317 9.94 -18.95 -4.60
CA VAL A 317 9.66 -19.72 -5.82
C VAL A 317 10.86 -20.62 -6.14
N GLU A 318 12.08 -20.14 -5.94
CA GLU A 318 13.29 -20.93 -6.13
C GLU A 318 13.29 -22.18 -5.24
N HIS A 319 12.95 -22.00 -3.96
CA HIS A 319 12.95 -23.06 -2.94
C HIS A 319 11.57 -23.69 -2.76
N TRP A 320 10.63 -23.47 -3.68
CA TRP A 320 9.24 -23.93 -3.56
C TRP A 320 9.12 -25.44 -3.31
N MET A 321 10.02 -26.22 -3.92
CA MET A 321 10.06 -27.68 -3.80
C MET A 321 10.85 -28.17 -2.57
N ASP A 322 11.52 -27.26 -1.84
CA ASP A 322 12.36 -27.55 -0.67
C ASP A 322 11.66 -27.27 0.66
N ILE A 323 10.53 -26.54 0.62
CA ILE A 323 9.75 -26.19 1.82
C ILE A 323 9.09 -27.45 2.37
N SER A 324 9.48 -27.87 3.57
CA SER A 324 8.79 -28.94 4.28
C SER A 324 7.42 -28.46 4.78
N VAL A 325 6.48 -29.37 4.99
CA VAL A 325 5.15 -29.05 5.56
C VAL A 325 5.27 -28.36 6.93
N GLN A 326 6.36 -28.60 7.67
CA GLN A 326 6.63 -27.97 8.96
C GLN A 326 7.07 -26.50 8.81
N ASP A 327 7.88 -26.18 7.80
CA ASP A 327 8.35 -24.81 7.54
C ASP A 327 7.21 -23.89 7.09
N PHE A 328 6.23 -24.43 6.35
CA PHE A 328 5.05 -23.67 5.93
C PHE A 328 4.17 -23.20 7.10
N ARG A 329 4.19 -23.92 8.24
CA ARG A 329 3.45 -23.55 9.46
C ARG A 329 4.15 -22.49 10.30
N GLN A 330 5.47 -22.31 10.13
CA GLN A 330 6.25 -21.34 10.89
C GLN A 330 6.37 -19.98 10.18
N ARG A 331 6.07 -19.92 8.89
CA ARG A 331 6.08 -18.68 8.08
C ARG A 331 4.73 -17.95 8.01
N LYS A 332 3.67 -18.56 8.54
CA LYS A 332 2.37 -17.91 8.79
C LYS A 332 2.31 -17.47 10.23
#